data_AF-A0A0E1EJA9-F1
#
_entry.id   AF-A0A0E1EJA9-F1
#
_cell.length_a   1.000
_cell.length_b   1.000
_cell.length_c   1.000
_cell.angle_alpha   90.00
_cell.angle_beta   90.00
_cell.angle_gamma   90.00
#
_symmetry.space_group_name_H-M   'P 1'
#
loop_
_entity.id
_entity.type
_entity.pdbx_description
1 polymer ?
#
loop_
_entity_poly.entity_id
_entity_poly.type
_entity_poly.pdbx_seq_one_letter_code
_entity_poly.pdbx_strand_id
1 'polypeptide(L)'
;MPQKNALTGMDQFRNALLSEFSQAKIIDVPVIGQETFMMCELEPHVFITENVFADVHPNLITIPLESEFSLPYDLIYSNNPSSSTLGFIKTIADSKLTFSID
;
A
#
# COMPACT_ATOMS: atom_id res chain seq x y z
N MET A 1 6.75 5.75 -3.91
CA MET A 1 5.77 4.65 -4.10
C MET A 1 6.50 3.35 -4.40
N PRO A 2 5.95 2.17 -4.07
CA PRO A 2 6.53 0.90 -4.50
C PRO A 2 6.72 0.87 -6.03
N GLN A 3 7.79 0.21 -6.50
CA GLN A 3 8.07 0.10 -7.94
C GLN A 3 6.86 -0.42 -8.72
N LYS A 4 6.73 0.02 -9.98
CA LYS A 4 5.68 -0.48 -10.88
C LYS A 4 5.75 -2.00 -11.00
N ASN A 5 4.59 -2.65 -11.03
CA ASN A 5 4.42 -4.11 -11.01
C ASN A 5 4.78 -4.81 -9.70
N ALA A 6 5.10 -4.08 -8.61
CA ALA A 6 5.29 -4.69 -7.30
C ALA A 6 3.95 -5.16 -6.70
N LEU A 7 2.88 -4.39 -6.89
CA LEU A 7 1.54 -4.66 -6.37
C LEU A 7 0.49 -4.13 -7.36
N THR A 8 -0.41 -5.00 -7.84
CA THR A 8 -1.40 -4.62 -8.87
C THR A 8 -2.34 -3.49 -8.41
N GLY A 9 -2.79 -3.52 -7.16
CA GLY A 9 -3.62 -2.43 -6.60
C GLY A 9 -2.92 -1.07 -6.58
N MET A 10 -1.61 -1.08 -6.29
CA MET A 10 -0.80 0.14 -6.28
C MET A 10 -0.57 0.70 -7.70
N ASP A 11 -0.51 -0.17 -8.71
CA ASP A 11 -0.42 0.28 -10.10
C ASP A 11 -1.72 0.90 -10.61
N GLN A 12 -2.87 0.41 -10.16
CA GLN A 12 -4.16 1.06 -10.44
C GLN A 12 -4.19 2.47 -9.85
N PHE A 13 -3.74 2.63 -8.59
CA PHE A 13 -3.65 3.94 -7.96
C PHE A 13 -2.70 4.88 -8.70
N ARG A 14 -1.49 4.40 -9.04
CA ARG A 14 -0.50 5.14 -9.83
C ARG A 14 -1.10 5.66 -11.14
N ASN A 15 -1.84 4.83 -11.86
CA ASN A 15 -2.45 5.22 -13.13
C ASN A 15 -3.55 6.26 -12.93
N ALA A 16 -4.38 6.12 -11.90
CA ALA A 16 -5.41 7.11 -11.55
C ALA A 16 -4.77 8.47 -11.22
N LEU A 17 -3.75 8.47 -10.35
CA LEU A 17 -3.02 9.67 -9.95
C LEU A 17 -2.41 10.40 -11.15
N LEU A 18 -1.73 9.68 -12.06
CA LEU A 18 -1.10 10.29 -13.24
C LEU A 18 -2.12 10.74 -14.30
N SER A 19 -3.30 10.12 -14.35
CA SER A 19 -4.39 10.54 -15.24
C SER A 19 -5.01 11.86 -14.77
N GLU A 20 -5.12 12.07 -13.46
CA GLU A 20 -5.71 13.28 -12.88
C GLU A 20 -4.67 14.41 -12.74
N PHE A 21 -3.44 14.07 -12.37
CA PHE A 21 -2.35 15.01 -12.13
C PHE A 21 -1.18 14.76 -13.09
N SER A 22 -1.33 15.15 -14.35
CA SER A 22 -0.32 14.92 -15.40
C SER A 22 1.09 15.47 -15.10
N GLN A 23 1.19 16.49 -14.25
CA GLN A 23 2.45 17.09 -13.80
C GLN A 23 3.10 16.37 -12.61
N ALA A 24 2.38 15.45 -11.95
CA ALA A 24 2.91 14.70 -10.82
C ALA A 24 4.10 13.83 -11.26
N LYS A 25 5.12 13.76 -10.39
CA LYS A 25 6.28 12.88 -10.57
C LYS A 25 6.26 11.85 -9.47
N ILE A 26 6.26 10.57 -9.87
CA ILE A 26 6.33 9.47 -8.91
C ILE A 26 7.80 9.11 -8.71
N ILE A 27 8.23 9.11 -7.45
CA ILE A 27 9.53 8.59 -7.04
C ILE A 27 9.31 7.15 -6.59
N ASP A 28 9.95 6.21 -7.29
CA ASP A 28 9.90 4.80 -6.95
C ASP A 28 10.86 4.50 -5.79
N VAL A 29 10.39 3.74 -4.81
CA VAL A 29 11.19 3.22 -3.70
C VAL A 29 11.12 1.70 -3.68
N PRO A 30 12.23 0.99 -3.40
CA PRO A 30 12.25 -0.47 -3.39
C PRO A 30 11.46 -1.04 -2.20
N VAL A 31 11.55 -0.39 -1.04
CA VAL A 31 10.83 -0.75 0.18
C VAL A 31 10.43 0.53 0.90
N ILE A 32 9.18 0.59 1.39
CA ILE A 32 8.73 1.68 2.26
C ILE A 32 9.35 1.48 3.64
N GLY A 33 10.06 2.48 4.14
CA GLY A 33 10.71 2.42 5.44
C GLY A 33 11.37 3.74 5.82
N GLN A 34 12.34 3.68 6.74
CA GLN A 34 13.00 4.86 7.30
C GLN A 34 13.54 5.83 6.24
N GLU A 35 14.16 5.32 5.17
CA GLU A 35 14.68 6.16 4.09
C GLU A 35 13.56 6.88 3.33
N THR A 36 12.40 6.25 3.15
CA THR A 36 11.23 6.90 2.53
C THR A 36 10.71 8.04 3.38
N PHE A 37 10.64 7.85 4.70
CA PHE A 37 10.22 8.91 5.62
C PHE A 37 11.24 10.05 5.68
N MET A 38 12.53 9.72 5.75
CA MET A 38 13.61 10.71 5.72
C MET A 38 13.57 11.56 4.44
N MET A 39 13.33 10.97 3.27
CA MET A 39 13.17 11.75 2.03
C MET A 39 12.00 12.73 2.10
N CYS A 40 10.89 12.37 2.74
CA CYS A 40 9.72 13.24 2.87
C CYS A 40 9.88 14.29 3.96
N GLU A 41 10.84 14.10 4.88
CA GLU A 41 11.22 15.10 5.88
C GLU A 41 12.21 16.12 5.31
N LEU A 42 13.17 15.67 4.51
CA LEU A 42 14.22 16.53 3.94
C LEU A 42 13.74 17.33 2.73
N GLU A 43 12.83 16.78 1.94
CA GLU A 43 12.31 17.39 0.71
C GLU A 43 10.78 17.40 0.75
N PRO A 44 10.10 18.34 0.05
CA PRO A 44 8.64 18.48 0.08
C PRO A 44 7.95 17.41 -0.78
N HIS A 45 8.24 16.14 -0.52
CA HIS A 45 7.60 15.00 -1.15
C HIS A 45 6.33 14.62 -0.41
N VAL A 46 5.29 14.29 -1.17
CA VAL A 46 4.05 13.73 -0.62
C VAL A 46 4.21 12.22 -0.52
N PHE A 47 4.03 11.68 0.68
CA PHE A 47 3.98 10.26 0.93
C PHE A 47 2.52 9.79 0.99
N ILE A 48 2.13 8.92 0.06
CA ILE A 48 0.78 8.35 0.01
C ILE A 48 0.82 6.99 0.71
N THR A 49 -0.05 6.82 1.69
CA THR A 49 -0.04 5.66 2.59
C THR A 49 -1.45 5.26 3.04
N GLU A 50 -1.59 4.03 3.53
CA GLU A 50 -2.78 3.56 4.23
C GLU A 50 -2.86 4.15 5.65
N ASN A 51 -4.06 4.19 6.21
CA ASN A 51 -4.35 4.81 7.52
C ASN A 51 -3.54 4.21 8.67
N VAL A 52 -3.17 2.93 8.60
CA VAL A 52 -2.35 2.24 9.60
C VAL A 52 -0.98 2.91 9.84
N PHE A 53 -0.52 3.74 8.90
CA PHE A 53 0.72 4.50 9.01
C PHE A 53 0.52 5.98 9.37
N ALA A 54 -0.69 6.41 9.74
CA ALA A 54 -1.01 7.82 9.97
C ALA A 54 -0.09 8.51 11.01
N ASP A 55 0.38 7.75 12.00
CA ASP A 55 1.23 8.22 13.10
C ASP A 55 2.64 7.57 13.07
N VAL A 56 3.09 7.08 11.91
CA VAL A 56 4.36 6.36 11.78
C VAL A 56 5.58 7.23 12.10
N HIS A 57 5.48 8.55 11.95
CA HIS A 57 6.60 9.47 12.17
C HIS A 57 6.14 10.82 12.73
N PRO A 58 6.75 11.35 13.81
CA PRO A 58 6.28 12.56 14.49
C PRO A 58 6.38 13.84 13.65
N ASN A 59 7.24 13.86 12.63
CA ASN A 59 7.42 15.01 11.75
C ASN A 59 6.56 14.95 10.47
N LEU A 60 5.76 13.89 10.29
CA LEU A 60 4.83 13.77 9.17
C LEU A 60 3.41 14.03 9.66
N ILE A 61 2.66 14.81 8.89
CA ILE A 61 1.23 15.02 9.11
C ILE A 61 0.44 14.23 8.06
N THR A 62 -0.55 13.47 8.53
CA THR A 62 -1.44 12.70 7.66
C THR A 62 -2.65 13.53 7.29
N ILE A 63 -2.92 13.63 5.99
CA ILE A 63 -4.08 14.31 5.43
C ILE A 63 -4.94 13.23 4.75
N PRO A 64 -6.21 13.06 5.16
CA PRO A 64 -7.09 12.07 4.53
C PRO A 64 -7.38 12.45 3.08
N LEU A 65 -7.42 11.46 2.20
CA LEU A 65 -7.90 11.65 0.83
C LEU A 65 -9.40 11.94 0.83
N GLU A 66 -9.86 12.81 -0.07
CA GLU A 66 -11.29 13.07 -0.25
C GLU A 66 -12.01 11.87 -0.88
N SER A 67 -11.30 11.09 -1.69
CA SER A 67 -11.81 9.90 -2.35
C SER A 67 -11.30 8.62 -1.67
N GLU A 68 -12.19 7.65 -1.53
CA GLU A 68 -11.80 6.32 -1.05
C GLU A 68 -11.08 5.55 -2.15
N PHE A 69 -9.86 5.10 -1.84
CA PHE A 69 -9.13 4.16 -2.65
C PHE A 69 -8.85 2.90 -1.85
N SER A 70 -9.20 1.74 -2.41
CA SER A 70 -8.98 0.44 -1.77
C SER A 70 -7.77 -0.24 -2.41
N LEU A 71 -6.81 -0.61 -1.58
CA LEU A 71 -5.76 -1.55 -1.97
C LEU A 71 -6.15 -2.95 -1.44
N PRO A 72 -6.24 -3.98 -2.30
CA PRO A 72 -6.47 -5.33 -1.82
C PRO A 72 -5.24 -5.86 -1.08
N TYR A 73 -5.45 -6.49 0.06
CA TYR A 73 -4.41 -7.30 0.71
C TYR A 73 -4.31 -8.66 0.02
N ASP A 74 -3.08 -9.08 -0.23
CA ASP A 74 -2.77 -10.39 -0.78
C ASP A 74 -2.19 -11.33 0.29
N LEU A 75 -2.41 -12.64 0.11
CA LEU A 75 -1.79 -13.68 0.94
C LEU A 75 -0.51 -14.17 0.27
N ILE A 76 0.62 -14.03 0.95
CA ILE A 76 1.88 -14.64 0.53
C ILE A 76 2.04 -15.98 1.25
N TYR A 77 2.18 -17.06 0.48
CA TYR A 77 2.37 -18.41 1.01
C TYR A 77 3.36 -19.21 0.15
N SER A 78 3.87 -20.32 0.69
CA SER A 78 4.81 -21.21 -0.01
C SER A 78 4.23 -21.70 -1.35
N ASN A 79 5.08 -21.78 -2.39
CA ASN A 79 4.73 -22.42 -3.67
C ASN A 79 4.33 -23.90 -3.49
N ASN A 80 4.83 -24.55 -2.43
CA ASN A 80 4.42 -25.89 -2.00
C ASN A 80 3.84 -25.80 -0.59
N PRO A 81 2.55 -25.38 -0.44
CA PRO A 81 1.94 -25.19 0.87
C PRO A 81 1.60 -26.53 1.54
N SER A 82 1.64 -26.56 2.86
CA SER A 82 1.16 -27.72 3.63
C SER A 82 -0.37 -27.86 3.53
N SER A 83 -0.90 -29.03 3.83
CA SER A 83 -2.36 -29.25 3.90
C SER A 83 -3.04 -28.28 4.89
N SER A 84 -2.38 -27.96 6.00
CA SER A 84 -2.87 -26.99 6.98
C SER A 84 -2.94 -25.57 6.41
N THR A 85 -1.91 -25.16 5.65
CA THR A 85 -1.88 -23.87 4.96
C THR A 85 -3.01 -23.77 3.93
N LEU A 86 -3.22 -24.81 3.14
CA LEU A 86 -4.32 -24.87 2.17
C LEU A 86 -5.69 -24.80 2.86
N GLY A 87 -5.87 -25.51 3.97
CA GLY A 87 -7.10 -25.45 4.78
C GLY A 87 -7.38 -24.04 5.31
N PHE A 88 -6.34 -23.34 5.77
CA PHE A 88 -6.45 -21.95 6.22
C PHE A 88 -6.84 -21.00 5.07
N ILE A 89 -6.15 -21.07 3.93
CA ILE A 89 -6.47 -20.25 2.74
C ILE A 89 -7.92 -20.49 2.29
N LYS A 90 -8.35 -21.75 2.25
CA LYS A 90 -9.73 -22.10 1.89
C LYS A 90 -10.75 -21.51 2.87
N THR A 91 -10.45 -21.58 4.17
CA THR A 91 -11.30 -21.00 5.21
C THR A 91 -11.45 -19.49 5.04
N ILE A 92 -10.34 -18.78 4.77
CA ILE A 92 -10.37 -17.34 4.47
C ILE A 92 -11.23 -17.06 3.24
N ALA A 93 -11.00 -17.77 2.14
CA ALA A 93 -11.74 -17.56 0.89
C ALA A 93 -13.25 -17.80 1.05
N ASP A 94 -13.65 -18.83 1.80
CA ASP A 94 -15.05 -19.18 2.01
C ASP A 94 -15.74 -18.21 3.00
N SER A 95 -14.98 -17.57 3.90
CA SER A 95 -15.52 -16.76 4.99
C SER A 95 -15.99 -15.35 4.62
N LYS A 96 -15.77 -14.87 3.37
CA LYS A 96 -16.06 -13.49 2.94
C LYS A 96 -15.54 -12.42 3.93
N LEU A 97 -14.46 -12.71 4.64
CA LEU A 97 -13.92 -11.79 5.64
C LEU A 97 -13.43 -10.53 4.92
N THR A 98 -14.06 -9.41 5.25
CA THR A 98 -13.54 -8.09 4.92
C THR A 98 -12.74 -7.64 6.13
N PHE A 99 -11.42 -7.57 5.98
CA PHE A 99 -10.56 -7.03 7.02
C PHE A 99 -10.47 -5.52 6.77
N SER A 100 -11.11 -4.74 7.63
CA SER A 100 -10.78 -3.33 7.79
C SER A 100 -9.67 -3.27 8.83
N ILE A 101 -8.53 -2.71 8.46
CA ILE A 101 -7.51 -2.32 9.45
C ILE A 101 -7.94 -0.92 9.90
N ASP A 102 -8.41 -0.81 11.14
CA ASP A 102 -8.77 0.46 11.79
C ASP A 102 -7.55 1.40 11.84
#